data_AF-A0A6P0WXG6-F1
#
_entry.id   AF-A0A6P0WXG6-F1
#
_cell.length_a   1.000
_cell.length_b   1.000
_cell.length_c   1.000
_cell.angle_alpha   90.00
_cell.angle_beta   90.00
_cell.angle_gamma   90.00
#
_symmetry.space_group_name_H-M   'P 1'
#
loop_
_entity.id
_entity.type
_entity.pdbx_description
1 polymer ?
#
loop_
_entity_poly.entity_id
_entity_poly.type
_entity_poly.pdbx_seq_one_letter_code
_entity_poly.pdbx_strand_id
1 'polypeptide(L)'
;MVADNLDRIVETKKEGEPSNYDEIYLNRSEILRGLECHVIYTVPIAMVYSERATRLEDNYDKPDVLPMIMVRNPDGSVNTNGLAKLRELVSRRIALVDPQLVQTLEGKIEELDTPPVFDSADTLDQLCLMSGGHVRNLMQLIQKSIEWTDELPIKKQAVRRAIEEARETYRRSIQEYQWEILARVCQSKQADNNEEHLRLLLNRCLLEYRYYDDQETLQIWCNVHPLIEGIPKFQASMERVKSL
;
A
#
# COMPACT_ATOMS: atom_id res chain seq x y z
N MET A 1 31.70 -9.17 -4.01
CA MET A 1 30.46 -9.85 -3.58
C MET A 1 29.36 -8.82 -3.60
N VAL A 2 28.26 -9.06 -4.32
CA VAL A 2 27.10 -8.15 -4.33
C VAL A 2 26.08 -8.75 -3.36
N ALA A 3 25.65 -7.96 -2.37
CA ALA A 3 24.60 -8.35 -1.44
C ALA A 3 23.25 -7.86 -1.97
N ASP A 4 22.32 -8.78 -2.16
CA ASP A 4 20.95 -8.50 -2.60
C ASP A 4 20.02 -8.28 -1.40
N ASN A 5 18.90 -7.57 -1.61
CA ASN A 5 17.88 -7.23 -0.60
C ASN A 5 18.41 -6.45 0.61
N LEU A 6 19.26 -5.45 0.38
CA LEU A 6 19.79 -4.57 1.44
C LEU A 6 18.68 -3.85 2.23
N ASP A 7 17.54 -3.57 1.58
CA ASP A 7 16.35 -2.95 2.18
C ASP A 7 15.64 -3.85 3.20
N ARG A 8 15.93 -5.17 3.18
CA ARG A 8 15.32 -6.17 4.07
C ARG A 8 16.19 -6.53 5.28
N ILE A 9 17.39 -5.96 5.38
CA ILE A 9 18.23 -6.13 6.55
C ILE A 9 17.52 -5.48 7.73
N VAL A 10 17.46 -6.15 8.89
CA VAL A 10 16.86 -5.57 10.10
C VAL A 10 17.81 -4.54 10.68
N GLU A 11 17.31 -3.39 11.11
CA GLU A 11 18.14 -2.39 11.79
C GLU A 11 18.64 -2.95 13.13
N THR A 12 19.95 -2.88 13.34
CA THR A 12 20.60 -3.22 14.59
C THR A 12 21.42 -2.02 15.04
N LYS A 13 21.20 -1.58 16.28
CA LYS A 13 21.90 -0.45 16.88
C LYS A 13 22.38 -0.81 18.28
N LYS A 14 23.67 -0.61 18.54
CA LYS A 14 24.23 -0.65 19.89
C LYS A 14 24.23 0.76 20.47
N GLU A 15 24.11 0.85 21.79
CA GLU A 15 24.13 2.14 22.48
C GLU A 15 25.46 2.88 22.20
N GLY A 16 25.35 4.13 21.77
CA GLY A 16 26.52 4.97 21.42
C GLY A 16 27.16 4.68 20.05
N GLU A 17 26.69 3.70 19.29
CA GLU A 17 27.22 3.38 17.96
C GLU A 17 26.23 3.73 16.84
N PRO A 18 26.72 4.05 15.62
CA PRO A 18 25.88 4.09 14.42
C PRO A 18 25.17 2.75 14.20
N SER A 19 23.95 2.77 13.67
CA SER A 19 23.28 1.53 13.30
C SER A 19 23.94 0.91 12.06
N ASN A 20 23.63 -0.37 11.80
CA ASN A 20 24.02 -0.98 10.53
C ASN A 20 23.47 -0.23 9.31
N TYR A 21 22.32 0.43 9.42
CA TYR A 21 21.82 1.29 8.35
C TYR A 21 22.68 2.54 8.17
N ASP A 22 23.07 3.19 9.27
CA ASP A 22 23.98 4.34 9.22
C ASP A 22 25.30 3.97 8.54
N GLU A 23 25.84 2.79 8.85
CA GLU A 23 27.06 2.29 8.22
C GLU A 23 26.89 2.04 6.72
N ILE A 24 25.86 1.30 6.32
CA ILE A 24 25.65 0.88 4.92
C ILE A 24 25.31 2.07 4.04
N TYR A 25 24.31 2.86 4.46
CA TYR A 25 23.72 3.87 3.59
C TYR A 25 24.40 5.23 3.75
N LEU A 26 24.93 5.59 4.92
CA LEU A 26 25.46 6.95 5.13
C LEU A 26 26.99 6.98 5.20
N ASN A 27 27.60 6.24 6.11
CA ASN A 27 29.03 6.34 6.41
C ASN A 27 29.89 5.68 5.33
N ARG A 28 29.35 4.70 4.60
CA ARG A 28 30.03 3.98 3.50
C ARG A 28 29.36 4.21 2.15
N SER A 29 28.70 5.36 1.98
CA SER A 29 27.98 5.69 0.75
C SER A 29 28.87 5.64 -0.49
N GLU A 30 30.15 6.00 -0.38
CA GLU A 30 31.14 5.92 -1.46
C GLU A 30 31.28 4.52 -2.07
N ILE A 31 31.09 3.46 -1.26
CA ILE A 31 31.15 2.07 -1.77
C ILE A 31 29.94 1.78 -2.66
N LEU A 32 28.75 2.26 -2.26
CA LEU A 32 27.53 2.10 -3.05
C LEU A 32 27.58 2.98 -4.31
N ARG A 33 28.07 4.22 -4.19
CA ARG A 33 28.19 5.16 -5.31
C ARG A 33 29.32 4.83 -6.29
N GLY A 34 30.28 4.00 -5.88
CA GLY A 34 31.47 3.67 -6.68
C GLY A 34 31.25 2.65 -7.80
N LEU A 35 30.02 2.19 -8.05
CA LEU A 35 29.72 1.28 -9.15
C LEU A 35 29.70 2.05 -10.48
N GLU A 36 30.47 1.59 -11.47
CA GLU A 36 30.53 2.18 -12.82
C GLU A 36 29.30 1.81 -13.68
N CYS A 37 28.09 1.96 -13.14
CA CYS A 37 26.83 1.73 -13.85
C CYS A 37 25.67 2.53 -13.24
N HIS A 38 24.53 2.55 -13.94
CA HIS A 38 23.29 3.10 -13.37
C HIS A 38 22.69 2.12 -12.37
N VAL A 39 22.46 2.58 -11.14
CA VAL A 39 21.94 1.75 -10.05
C VAL A 39 20.76 2.45 -9.39
N ILE A 40 19.71 1.69 -9.11
CA ILE A 40 18.58 2.12 -8.29
C ILE A 40 18.72 1.43 -6.94
N TYR A 41 18.89 2.22 -5.87
CA TYR A 41 18.89 1.71 -4.51
C TYR A 41 17.52 1.83 -3.88
N THR A 42 17.03 0.74 -3.32
CA THR A 42 15.92 0.76 -2.37
C THR A 42 16.48 0.83 -0.97
N VAL A 43 16.02 1.79 -0.17
CA VAL A 43 16.43 1.96 1.21
C VAL A 43 15.26 1.68 2.16
N PRO A 44 15.54 1.25 3.41
CA PRO A 44 14.50 1.13 4.42
C PRO A 44 13.78 2.47 4.64
N ILE A 45 12.46 2.46 4.72
CA ILE A 45 11.64 3.66 4.94
C ILE A 45 12.07 4.44 6.19
N ALA A 46 12.58 3.77 7.23
CA ALA A 46 13.13 4.41 8.43
C ALA A 46 14.31 5.36 8.15
N MET A 47 15.05 5.18 7.05
CA MET A 47 16.10 6.09 6.63
C MET A 47 15.54 7.40 6.07
N VAL A 48 14.41 7.31 5.37
CA VAL A 48 13.73 8.45 4.75
C VAL A 48 12.90 9.24 5.79
N TYR A 49 12.25 8.53 6.72
CA TYR A 49 11.44 9.12 7.79
C TYR A 49 12.22 9.17 9.11
N SER A 50 13.36 9.87 9.09
CA SER A 50 14.15 10.16 10.29
C SER A 50 15.07 11.37 10.06
N GLU A 51 15.83 11.73 11.09
CA GLU A 51 16.89 12.75 11.02
C GLU A 51 18.00 12.44 9.99
N ARG A 52 18.01 11.23 9.43
CA ARG A 52 18.98 10.78 8.43
C ARG A 52 18.69 11.27 7.01
N ALA A 53 17.48 11.79 6.76
CA ALA A 53 17.00 12.13 5.42
C ALA A 53 17.91 13.11 4.68
N THR A 54 18.42 14.15 5.35
CA THR A 54 19.30 15.15 4.73
C THR A 54 20.64 14.56 4.31
N ARG A 55 21.26 13.75 5.18
CA ARG A 55 22.51 13.04 4.85
C ARG A 55 22.31 12.04 3.73
N LEU A 56 21.12 11.43 3.63
CA LEU A 56 20.80 10.53 2.54
C LEU A 56 20.70 11.31 1.22
N GLU A 57 20.06 12.47 1.23
CA GLU A 57 19.97 13.38 0.07
C GLU A 57 21.34 13.90 -0.37
N ASP A 58 22.20 14.32 0.56
CA ASP A 58 23.57 14.76 0.25
C ASP A 58 24.40 13.65 -0.43
N ASN A 59 24.11 12.38 -0.10
CA ASN A 59 24.84 11.23 -0.61
C ASN A 59 24.30 10.70 -1.95
N TYR A 60 22.97 10.68 -2.16
CA TYR A 60 22.34 9.97 -3.28
C TYR A 60 21.28 10.77 -4.04
N ASP A 61 21.20 12.09 -3.80
CA ASP A 61 20.07 12.93 -4.19
C ASP A 61 18.78 12.58 -3.43
N LYS A 62 17.74 13.37 -3.67
CA LYS A 62 16.45 13.25 -2.99
C LYS A 62 15.82 11.86 -3.23
N PRO A 63 15.55 11.07 -2.18
CA PRO A 63 14.91 9.77 -2.35
C PRO A 63 13.49 9.89 -2.89
N ASP A 64 13.19 9.08 -3.92
CA ASP A 64 11.82 8.87 -4.37
C ASP A 64 11.07 7.93 -3.43
N VAL A 65 9.90 8.37 -2.95
CA VAL A 65 8.98 7.52 -2.20
C VAL A 65 7.84 7.15 -3.12
N LEU A 66 7.64 5.84 -3.31
CA LEU A 66 6.54 5.31 -4.09
C LEU A 66 5.25 5.33 -3.26
N PRO A 67 4.28 6.22 -3.54
CA PRO A 67 3.05 6.30 -2.77
C PRO A 67 2.09 5.17 -3.16
N MET A 68 1.02 5.01 -2.37
CA MET A 68 -0.11 4.20 -2.80
C MET A 68 -0.88 4.89 -3.93
N ILE A 69 -1.49 4.08 -4.80
CA ILE A 69 -2.38 4.60 -5.84
C ILE A 69 -3.65 5.11 -5.17
N MET A 70 -3.95 6.41 -5.29
CA MET A 70 -5.14 6.99 -4.67
C MET A 70 -6.42 6.39 -5.26
N VAL A 71 -7.08 5.49 -4.52
CA VAL A 71 -8.42 4.95 -4.87
C VAL A 71 -9.56 5.74 -4.22
N ARG A 72 -9.21 6.59 -3.25
CA ARG A 72 -10.08 7.58 -2.61
C ARG A 72 -9.35 8.91 -2.52
N ASN A 73 -10.09 10.00 -2.56
CA ASN A 73 -9.59 11.34 -2.27
C ASN A 73 -9.56 11.57 -0.74
N PRO A 74 -8.89 12.64 -0.26
CA PRO A 74 -8.83 12.96 1.17
C PRO A 74 -10.21 13.09 1.85
N ASP A 75 -11.23 13.53 1.11
CA ASP A 75 -12.62 13.64 1.58
C ASP A 75 -13.38 12.29 1.64
N GLY A 76 -12.74 11.20 1.20
CA GLY A 76 -13.30 9.85 1.16
C GLY A 76 -14.06 9.50 -0.12
N SER A 77 -14.29 10.47 -1.02
CA SER A 77 -14.87 10.23 -2.33
C SER A 77 -14.00 9.29 -3.17
N VAL A 78 -14.62 8.55 -4.08
CA VAL A 78 -13.89 7.62 -4.95
C VAL A 78 -13.01 8.39 -5.93
N ASN A 79 -11.73 7.99 -6.02
CA ASN A 79 -10.82 8.52 -7.04
C ASN A 79 -10.88 7.64 -8.28
N THR A 80 -11.59 8.11 -9.30
CA THR A 80 -11.86 7.38 -10.55
C THR A 80 -10.59 7.09 -11.34
N ASN A 81 -9.63 8.01 -11.36
CA ASN A 81 -8.36 7.85 -12.08
C ASN A 81 -7.51 6.73 -11.46
N GLY A 82 -7.42 6.68 -10.13
CA GLY A 82 -6.71 5.61 -9.45
C GLY A 82 -7.39 4.25 -9.59
N LEU A 83 -8.73 4.20 -9.52
CA LEU A 83 -9.46 2.97 -9.83
C LEU A 83 -9.22 2.48 -11.25
N ALA A 84 -9.29 3.37 -12.24
CA ALA A 84 -8.98 3.04 -13.63
C ALA A 84 -7.55 2.49 -13.77
N LYS A 85 -6.58 3.05 -13.05
CA LYS A 85 -5.19 2.58 -13.06
C LYS A 85 -5.05 1.17 -12.45
N LEU A 86 -5.78 0.87 -11.38
CA LEU A 86 -5.79 -0.49 -10.79
C LEU A 86 -6.49 -1.50 -11.70
N ARG A 87 -7.60 -1.12 -12.34
CA ARG A 87 -8.29 -1.95 -13.35
C ARG A 87 -7.37 -2.24 -14.53
N GLU A 88 -6.65 -1.22 -15.02
CA GLU A 88 -5.64 -1.38 -16.08
C GLU A 88 -4.55 -2.39 -15.66
N LEU A 89 -4.08 -2.32 -14.41
CA LEU A 89 -3.09 -3.27 -13.90
C LEU A 89 -3.61 -4.72 -13.92
N VAL A 90 -4.85 -4.93 -13.48
CA VAL A 90 -5.50 -6.26 -13.50
C VAL A 90 -5.69 -6.74 -14.93
N SER A 91 -6.21 -5.88 -15.82
CA SER A 91 -6.36 -6.15 -17.24
C SER A 91 -5.04 -6.60 -17.88
N ARG A 92 -3.94 -5.85 -17.66
CA ARG A 92 -2.61 -6.19 -18.18
C ARG A 92 -2.10 -7.53 -17.65
N ARG A 93 -2.39 -7.88 -16.39
CA ARG A 93 -2.01 -9.18 -15.81
C ARG A 93 -2.76 -10.33 -16.47
N ILE A 94 -4.05 -10.16 -16.71
CA ILE A 94 -4.90 -11.16 -17.37
C ILE A 94 -4.49 -11.34 -18.84
N ALA A 95 -4.16 -10.25 -19.53
CA ALA A 95 -3.70 -10.30 -20.92
C ALA A 95 -2.44 -11.16 -21.12
N LEU A 96 -1.61 -11.33 -20.10
CA LEU A 96 -0.44 -12.23 -20.15
C LEU A 96 -0.82 -13.72 -20.13
N VAL A 97 -2.02 -14.04 -19.65
CA VAL A 97 -2.54 -15.41 -19.55
C VAL A 97 -3.47 -15.71 -20.71
N ASP A 98 -4.48 -14.86 -20.91
CA ASP A 98 -5.43 -14.95 -22.00
C ASP A 98 -5.95 -13.53 -22.37
N PRO A 99 -5.56 -12.99 -23.54
CA PRO A 99 -6.05 -11.70 -24.02
C PRO A 99 -7.58 -11.63 -24.23
N GLN A 100 -8.27 -12.74 -24.47
CA GLN A 100 -9.72 -12.74 -24.70
C GLN A 100 -10.49 -12.40 -23.42
N LEU A 101 -10.00 -12.85 -22.26
CA LEU A 101 -10.59 -12.57 -20.95
C LEU A 101 -10.60 -11.08 -20.58
N VAL A 102 -9.75 -10.27 -21.22
CA VAL A 102 -9.75 -8.81 -20.98
C VAL A 102 -11.06 -8.17 -21.42
N GLN A 103 -11.69 -8.69 -22.47
CA GLN A 103 -12.95 -8.15 -22.99
C GLN A 103 -14.09 -8.37 -21.99
N THR A 104 -14.08 -9.50 -21.28
CA THR A 104 -15.11 -9.87 -20.30
C THR A 104 -14.67 -9.61 -18.85
N LEU A 105 -13.69 -8.72 -18.65
CA LEU A 105 -13.14 -8.40 -17.33
C LEU A 105 -14.24 -7.95 -16.36
N GLU A 106 -15.09 -7.04 -16.79
CA GLU A 106 -16.04 -6.32 -15.93
C GLU A 106 -17.47 -6.87 -16.01
N GLY A 107 -17.66 -8.01 -16.66
CA GLY A 107 -18.96 -8.65 -16.82
C GLY A 107 -19.11 -9.35 -18.16
N LYS A 108 -20.30 -9.95 -18.36
CA LYS A 108 -20.62 -10.70 -19.57
C LYS A 108 -20.82 -9.73 -20.75
N ILE A 109 -20.24 -10.08 -21.90
CA ILE A 109 -20.55 -9.46 -23.20
C ILE A 109 -21.42 -10.45 -23.97
N GLU A 110 -22.59 -10.02 -24.45
CA GLU A 110 -23.58 -10.92 -25.08
C GLU A 110 -23.05 -11.57 -26.36
N GLU A 111 -22.18 -10.88 -27.08
CA GLU A 111 -21.59 -11.31 -28.35
C GLU A 111 -20.39 -12.27 -28.20
N LEU A 112 -19.92 -12.50 -26.96
CA LEU A 112 -18.78 -13.36 -26.68
C LEU A 112 -19.21 -14.61 -25.90
N ASP A 113 -18.72 -15.77 -26.33
CA ASP A 113 -18.93 -17.05 -25.62
C ASP A 113 -17.96 -17.22 -24.42
N THR A 114 -17.03 -16.28 -24.24
CA THR A 114 -16.07 -16.26 -23.14
C THR A 114 -16.78 -15.91 -21.82
N PRO A 115 -16.58 -16.67 -20.73
CA PRO A 115 -17.14 -16.32 -19.44
C PRO A 115 -16.55 -15.00 -18.91
N PRO A 116 -17.30 -14.26 -18.08
CA PRO A 116 -16.76 -13.08 -17.44
C PRO A 116 -15.71 -13.41 -16.38
N VAL A 117 -14.69 -12.56 -16.24
CA VAL A 117 -13.69 -12.72 -15.17
C VAL A 117 -14.29 -12.38 -13.82
N PHE A 118 -14.99 -11.25 -13.73
CA PHE A 118 -15.74 -10.83 -12.56
C PHE A 118 -17.23 -10.80 -12.89
N ASP A 119 -18.09 -11.11 -11.91
CA ASP A 119 -19.54 -11.10 -12.11
C ASP A 119 -20.09 -9.70 -12.44
N SER A 120 -19.37 -8.65 -12.08
CA SER A 120 -19.67 -7.25 -12.35
C SER A 120 -18.44 -6.35 -12.16
N ALA A 121 -18.46 -5.16 -12.76
CA ALA A 121 -17.48 -4.11 -12.54
C ALA A 121 -17.33 -3.76 -11.05
N ASP A 122 -18.45 -3.73 -10.31
CA ASP A 122 -18.48 -3.41 -8.87
C ASP A 122 -17.67 -4.40 -8.03
N THR A 123 -17.61 -5.67 -8.44
CA THR A 123 -16.82 -6.69 -7.73
C THR A 123 -15.32 -6.45 -7.89
N LEU A 124 -14.87 -6.03 -9.08
CA LEU A 124 -13.49 -5.61 -9.31
C LEU A 124 -13.18 -4.31 -8.56
N ASP A 125 -14.10 -3.34 -8.57
CA ASP A 125 -13.95 -2.09 -7.81
C ASP A 125 -13.83 -2.34 -6.32
N GLN A 126 -14.60 -3.29 -5.78
CA GLN A 126 -14.52 -3.64 -4.37
C GLN A 126 -13.10 -4.12 -4.00
N LEU A 127 -12.46 -4.94 -4.84
CA LEU A 127 -11.07 -5.37 -4.64
C LEU A 127 -10.09 -4.19 -4.72
N CYS A 128 -10.26 -3.32 -5.72
CA CYS A 128 -9.43 -2.14 -5.91
C CYS A 128 -9.53 -1.18 -4.72
N LEU A 129 -10.75 -0.86 -4.27
CA LEU A 129 -11.00 -0.01 -3.11
C LEU A 129 -10.46 -0.63 -1.82
N MET A 130 -10.67 -1.92 -1.60
CA MET A 130 -10.22 -2.59 -0.37
C MET A 130 -8.70 -2.77 -0.30
N SER A 131 -8.00 -2.72 -1.43
CA SER A 131 -6.53 -2.70 -1.47
C SER A 131 -5.92 -1.39 -0.97
N GLY A 132 -6.70 -0.30 -0.90
CA GLY A 132 -6.18 1.03 -0.59
C GLY A 132 -5.13 1.54 -1.57
N GLY A 133 -5.10 1.02 -2.80
CA GLY A 133 -4.05 1.37 -3.76
C GLY A 133 -2.75 0.59 -3.63
N HIS A 134 -2.63 -0.29 -2.64
CA HIS A 134 -1.43 -1.11 -2.45
C HIS A 134 -1.47 -2.33 -3.37
N VAL A 135 -0.68 -2.28 -4.46
CA VAL A 135 -0.69 -3.28 -5.55
C VAL A 135 -0.51 -4.70 -5.06
N ARG A 136 0.41 -4.95 -4.10
CA ARG A 136 0.62 -6.30 -3.57
C ARG A 136 -0.61 -6.79 -2.80
N ASN A 137 -1.31 -5.93 -2.06
CA ASN A 137 -2.54 -6.34 -1.38
C ASN A 137 -3.68 -6.56 -2.38
N LEU A 138 -3.78 -5.77 -3.46
CA LEU A 138 -4.71 -6.05 -4.55
C LEU A 138 -4.50 -7.45 -5.13
N MET A 139 -3.25 -7.81 -5.46
CA MET A 139 -2.92 -9.14 -6.01
C MET A 139 -3.24 -10.26 -5.01
N GLN A 140 -2.96 -10.06 -3.72
CA GLN A 140 -3.31 -11.03 -2.68
C GLN A 140 -4.83 -11.20 -2.52
N LEU A 141 -5.60 -10.10 -2.54
CA LEU A 141 -7.06 -10.17 -2.46
C LEU A 141 -7.66 -10.87 -3.69
N ILE A 142 -7.13 -10.60 -4.89
CA ILE A 142 -7.54 -11.30 -6.13
C ILE A 142 -7.22 -12.78 -6.04
N GLN A 143 -5.97 -13.13 -5.71
CA GLN A 143 -5.54 -14.52 -5.54
C GLN A 143 -6.46 -15.25 -4.55
N LYS A 144 -6.74 -14.61 -3.40
CA LYS A 144 -7.61 -15.19 -2.39
C LYS A 144 -9.06 -15.34 -2.84
N SER A 145 -9.55 -14.44 -3.69
CA SER A 145 -10.88 -14.55 -4.30
C SER A 145 -10.95 -15.70 -5.31
N ILE A 146 -9.86 -15.94 -6.04
CA ILE A 146 -9.73 -17.08 -6.96
C ILE A 146 -9.73 -18.40 -6.18
N GLU A 147 -9.07 -18.49 -5.02
CA GLU A 147 -9.12 -19.69 -4.15
C GLU A 147 -10.55 -20.08 -3.72
N TRP A 148 -11.48 -19.13 -3.71
CA TRP A 148 -12.91 -19.34 -3.40
C TRP A 148 -13.79 -19.52 -4.65
N THR A 149 -13.20 -19.62 -5.83
CA THR A 149 -13.89 -19.65 -7.11
C THR A 149 -13.45 -20.90 -7.90
N ASP A 150 -14.34 -21.87 -8.04
CA ASP A 150 -14.06 -23.10 -8.80
C ASP A 150 -14.07 -22.83 -10.32
N GLU A 151 -15.06 -22.06 -10.79
CA GLU A 151 -15.23 -21.65 -12.18
C GLU A 151 -15.57 -20.16 -12.25
N LEU A 152 -15.09 -19.49 -13.31
CA LEU A 152 -15.41 -18.09 -13.56
C LEU A 152 -16.94 -17.88 -13.71
N PRO A 153 -17.47 -16.73 -13.28
CA PRO A 153 -16.75 -15.55 -12.77
C PRO A 153 -16.35 -15.61 -11.29
N ILE A 154 -15.35 -14.80 -10.93
CA ILE A 154 -15.11 -14.39 -9.54
C ILE A 154 -16.32 -13.57 -9.07
N LYS A 155 -17.05 -14.13 -8.10
CA LYS A 155 -18.29 -13.53 -7.58
C LYS A 155 -18.03 -12.61 -6.39
N LYS A 156 -18.94 -11.67 -6.15
CA LYS A 156 -18.92 -10.80 -4.97
C LYS A 156 -18.77 -11.55 -3.63
N GLN A 157 -19.35 -12.75 -3.53
CA GLN A 157 -19.23 -13.59 -2.33
C GLN A 157 -17.79 -14.05 -2.07
N ALA A 158 -17.07 -14.46 -3.12
CA ALA A 158 -15.67 -14.88 -3.02
C ALA A 158 -14.79 -13.69 -2.60
N VAL A 159 -15.00 -12.52 -3.21
CA VAL A 159 -14.33 -11.27 -2.82
C VAL A 159 -14.59 -10.90 -1.36
N ARG A 160 -15.83 -11.00 -0.89
CA ARG A 160 -16.18 -10.74 0.50
C ARG A 160 -15.45 -11.67 1.47
N ARG A 161 -15.34 -12.97 1.15
CA ARG A 161 -14.57 -13.94 1.97
C ARG A 161 -13.10 -13.58 2.02
N ALA A 162 -12.50 -13.29 0.86
CA ALA A 162 -11.10 -12.85 0.77
C ALA A 162 -10.81 -11.60 1.61
N ILE A 163 -11.71 -10.61 1.57
CA ILE A 163 -11.62 -9.39 2.39
C ILE A 163 -11.68 -9.71 3.88
N GLU A 164 -12.64 -10.54 4.33
CA GLU A 164 -12.78 -10.88 5.74
C GLU A 164 -11.60 -11.70 6.30
N GLU A 165 -11.01 -12.56 5.48
CA GLU A 165 -9.78 -13.26 5.84
C GLU A 165 -8.58 -12.30 5.93
N ALA A 166 -8.44 -11.37 4.97
CA ALA A 166 -7.37 -10.38 5.01
C ALA A 166 -7.49 -9.44 6.23
N ARG A 167 -8.72 -9.16 6.69
CA ARG A 167 -8.98 -8.40 7.92
C ARG A 167 -8.45 -9.08 9.17
N GLU A 168 -8.44 -10.41 9.19
CA GLU A 168 -8.00 -11.17 10.37
C GLU A 168 -6.54 -10.89 10.73
N THR A 169 -5.68 -10.68 9.74
CA THR A 169 -4.29 -10.28 9.99
C THR A 169 -4.23 -8.97 10.79
N TYR A 170 -4.98 -7.95 10.37
CA TYR A 170 -5.02 -6.66 11.07
C TYR A 170 -5.64 -6.76 12.46
N ARG A 171 -6.71 -7.56 12.64
CA ARG A 171 -7.31 -7.80 13.96
C ARG A 171 -6.31 -8.36 14.97
N ARG A 172 -5.39 -9.21 14.52
CA ARG A 172 -4.37 -9.86 15.35
C ARG A 172 -3.13 -9.01 15.57
N SER A 173 -2.71 -8.23 14.56
CA SER A 173 -1.44 -7.51 14.59
C SER A 173 -1.52 -6.13 15.24
N ILE A 174 -2.68 -5.48 15.21
CA ILE A 174 -2.85 -4.12 15.77
C ILE A 174 -2.95 -4.22 17.30
N GLN A 175 -2.06 -3.52 17.99
CA GLN A 175 -2.03 -3.47 19.45
C GLN A 175 -3.11 -2.53 19.98
N GLU A 176 -3.55 -2.74 21.23
CA GLU A 176 -4.74 -2.05 21.78
C GLU A 176 -4.62 -0.51 21.77
N TYR A 177 -3.44 0.03 22.09
CA TYR A 177 -3.22 1.49 22.08
C TYR A 177 -3.16 2.07 20.65
N GLN A 178 -2.88 1.24 19.64
CA GLN A 178 -2.73 1.70 18.25
C GLN A 178 -4.07 2.03 17.60
N TRP A 179 -5.19 1.48 18.09
CA TRP A 179 -6.52 1.79 17.53
C TRP A 179 -6.87 3.27 17.61
N GLU A 180 -6.48 3.96 18.68
CA GLU A 180 -6.71 5.39 18.82
C GLU A 180 -5.80 6.21 17.89
N ILE A 181 -4.54 5.81 17.73
CA ILE A 181 -3.60 6.43 16.78
C ILE A 181 -4.16 6.35 15.35
N LEU A 182 -4.58 5.15 14.93
CA LEU A 182 -5.19 4.95 13.61
C LEU A 182 -6.44 5.81 13.42
N ALA A 183 -7.27 5.94 14.45
CA ALA A 183 -8.48 6.76 14.39
C ALA A 183 -8.16 8.25 14.24
N ARG A 184 -7.18 8.76 15.00
CA ARG A 184 -6.69 10.13 14.89
C ARG A 184 -6.13 10.44 13.51
N VAL A 185 -5.28 9.57 12.96
CA VAL A 185 -4.74 9.72 11.60
C VAL A 185 -5.85 9.68 10.55
N CYS A 186 -6.83 8.79 10.69
CA CYS A 186 -7.97 8.73 9.76
C CYS A 186 -8.80 10.02 9.80
N GLN A 187 -8.90 10.70 10.94
CA GLN A 187 -9.60 11.99 11.06
C GLN A 187 -8.77 13.16 10.53
N SER A 188 -7.50 13.26 10.91
CA SER A 188 -6.61 14.38 10.56
C SER A 188 -6.04 14.29 9.15
N LYS A 189 -6.01 13.07 8.57
CA LYS A 189 -5.29 12.70 7.34
C LYS A 189 -3.78 12.92 7.40
N GLN A 190 -3.23 13.09 8.60
CA GLN A 190 -1.82 13.36 8.83
C GLN A 190 -1.22 12.28 9.73
N ALA A 191 0.00 11.86 9.41
CA ALA A 191 0.81 10.99 10.27
C ALA A 191 1.93 11.82 10.88
N ASP A 192 2.16 11.66 12.19
CA ASP A 192 3.30 12.30 12.84
C ASP A 192 4.60 11.60 12.43
N ASN A 193 5.71 12.34 12.41
CA ASN A 193 7.02 11.76 12.19
C ASN A 193 7.58 11.15 13.49
N ASN A 194 6.95 10.05 13.96
CA ASN A 194 7.39 9.30 15.13
C ASN A 194 7.45 7.80 14.88
N GLU A 195 8.10 7.08 15.78
CA GLU A 195 8.37 5.65 15.63
C GLU A 195 7.08 4.82 15.48
N GLU A 196 6.02 5.17 16.20
CA GLU A 196 4.73 4.47 16.12
C GLU A 196 4.08 4.61 14.74
N HIS A 197 4.04 5.81 14.18
CA HIS A 197 3.48 6.03 12.84
C HIS A 197 4.30 5.32 11.77
N LEU A 198 5.63 5.39 11.87
CA LEU A 198 6.53 4.65 10.98
C LEU A 198 6.28 3.14 11.05
N ARG A 199 6.09 2.60 12.26
CA ARG A 199 5.74 1.19 12.47
C ARG A 199 4.40 0.83 11.85
N LEU A 200 3.40 1.71 11.94
CA LEU A 200 2.08 1.52 11.34
C LEU A 200 2.13 1.61 9.81
N LEU A 201 3.00 2.43 9.22
CA LEU A 201 3.28 2.44 7.78
C LEU A 201 3.97 1.13 7.33
N LEU A 202 5.00 0.69 8.07
CA LEU A 202 5.73 -0.56 7.79
C LEU A 202 4.82 -1.79 7.80
N ASN A 203 3.92 -1.87 8.78
CA ASN A 203 2.95 -2.95 8.90
C ASN A 203 1.68 -2.72 8.06
N ARG A 204 1.67 -1.70 7.18
CA ARG A 204 0.58 -1.37 6.26
C ARG A 204 -0.76 -1.10 6.94
N CYS A 205 -0.73 -0.70 8.21
CA CYS A 205 -1.92 -0.23 8.91
C CYS A 205 -2.27 1.20 8.49
N LEU A 206 -1.24 2.00 8.20
CA LEU A 206 -1.36 3.28 7.52
C LEU A 206 -0.86 3.16 6.09
N LEU A 207 -1.48 3.92 5.20
CA LEU A 207 -1.14 4.05 3.80
C LEU A 207 -0.87 5.54 3.51
N GLU A 208 0.25 5.82 2.88
CA GLU A 208 0.61 7.17 2.44
C GLU A 208 0.29 7.35 0.96
N TYR A 209 -0.27 8.51 0.64
CA TYR A 209 -0.63 8.94 -0.70
C TYR A 209 0.04 10.29 -0.99
N ARG A 210 0.44 10.48 -2.24
CA ARG A 210 1.08 11.71 -2.71
C ARG A 210 0.48 12.13 -4.04
N TYR A 211 0.22 13.42 -4.20
CA TYR A 211 -0.21 14.00 -5.48
C TYR A 211 0.17 15.48 -5.54
N TYR A 212 0.22 16.04 -6.74
CA TYR A 212 0.30 17.48 -6.94
C TYR A 212 -1.11 18.03 -7.14
N ASP A 213 -1.47 19.06 -6.39
CA ASP A 213 -2.73 19.77 -6.60
C ASP A 213 -2.67 20.70 -7.83
N ASP A 214 -3.77 21.42 -8.09
CA ASP A 214 -3.88 22.35 -9.23
C ASP A 214 -2.87 23.51 -9.17
N GLN A 215 -2.20 23.72 -8.03
CA GLN A 215 -1.15 24.72 -7.85
C GLN A 215 0.25 24.12 -7.93
N GLU A 216 0.38 22.89 -8.42
CA GLU A 216 1.63 22.11 -8.47
C GLU A 216 2.30 21.98 -7.09
N THR A 217 1.50 22.01 -6.02
CA THR A 217 1.99 21.81 -4.66
C THR A 217 1.88 20.34 -4.29
N LEU A 218 2.97 19.77 -3.79
CA LEU A 218 3.00 18.39 -3.32
C LEU A 218 2.13 18.26 -2.06
N GLN A 219 1.04 17.50 -2.19
CA GLN A 219 0.18 17.08 -1.11
C GLN A 219 0.54 15.66 -0.68
N ILE A 220 0.76 15.48 0.61
CA ILE A 220 1.01 14.19 1.24
C ILE A 220 -0.06 13.98 2.30
N TRP A 221 -0.73 12.84 2.25
CA TRP A 221 -1.71 12.48 3.27
C TRP A 221 -1.66 10.99 3.57
N CYS A 222 -2.07 10.67 4.80
CA CYS A 222 -2.12 9.30 5.29
C CYS A 222 -3.56 8.92 5.59
N ASN A 223 -3.88 7.65 5.40
CA ASN A 223 -5.13 7.09 5.89
C ASN A 223 -4.92 5.68 6.42
N VAL A 224 -5.87 5.23 7.22
CA VAL A 224 -5.92 3.83 7.63
C VAL A 224 -6.14 2.93 6.41
N HIS A 225 -5.58 1.72 6.44
CA HIS A 225 -5.84 0.72 5.40
C HIS A 225 -7.35 0.37 5.36
N PRO A 226 -8.03 0.33 4.19
CA PRO A 226 -9.48 0.13 4.10
C PRO A 226 -10.02 -1.15 4.76
N LEU A 227 -9.24 -2.23 4.74
CA LEU A 227 -9.56 -3.45 5.50
C LEU A 227 -9.79 -3.18 7.00
N ILE A 228 -9.10 -2.22 7.60
CA ILE A 228 -9.22 -1.88 9.03
C ILE A 228 -10.53 -1.11 9.30
N GLU A 229 -11.04 -0.33 8.35
CA GLU A 229 -12.21 0.54 8.54
C GLU A 229 -13.48 -0.22 8.98
N GLY A 230 -13.62 -1.49 8.56
CA GLY A 230 -14.73 -2.33 8.97
C GLY A 230 -14.49 -3.18 10.21
N ILE A 231 -13.40 -2.97 10.94
CA ILE A 231 -13.14 -3.67 12.20
C ILE A 231 -13.88 -2.94 13.34
N PRO A 232 -14.72 -3.62 14.14
CA PRO A 232 -15.50 -2.97 15.19
C PRO A 232 -14.68 -2.16 16.20
N LYS A 233 -13.48 -2.65 16.57
CA LYS A 233 -12.56 -1.90 17.46
C LYS A 233 -12.13 -0.55 16.86
N PHE A 234 -11.86 -0.52 15.56
CA PHE A 234 -11.53 0.73 14.87
C PHE A 234 -12.72 1.69 14.85
N GLN A 235 -13.92 1.19 14.54
CA GLN A 235 -15.15 1.99 14.52
C GLN A 235 -15.44 2.62 15.89
N ALA A 236 -15.30 1.86 16.98
CA ALA A 236 -15.43 2.38 18.34
C ALA A 236 -14.38 3.44 18.68
N SER A 237 -13.13 3.27 18.22
CA SER A 237 -12.09 4.30 18.38
C SER A 237 -12.37 5.56 17.56
N MET A 238 -12.89 5.43 16.34
CA MET A 238 -13.32 6.56 15.52
C MET A 238 -14.44 7.36 16.17
N GLU A 239 -15.41 6.70 16.78
CA GLU A 239 -16.50 7.38 17.51
C GLU A 239 -15.97 8.18 18.69
N ARG A 240 -15.06 7.59 19.49
CA ARG A 240 -14.41 8.28 20.62
C ARG A 240 -13.64 9.51 20.16
N VAL A 241 -12.82 9.39 19.10
CA VAL A 241 -12.02 10.50 18.58
C VAL A 241 -12.87 11.62 18.00
N LYS A 242 -14.03 11.31 17.38
CA LYS A 242 -14.98 12.33 16.89
C LYS A 242 -15.74 13.07 18.01
N SER A 243 -15.80 12.49 19.20
CA SER A 243 -16.50 13.06 20.37
C SER A 243 -15.63 13.97 21.23
N LEU A 244 -14.33 14.05 20.93
CA LEU A 244 -13.35 14.95 21.55
C LEU A 244 -13.27 16.26 20.76
#